data_AF-A0A937CPT6-F1
#
_entry.id   AF-A0A937CPT6-F1
#
_cell.length_a   1.000
_cell.length_b   1.000
_cell.length_c   1.000
_cell.angle_alpha   90.00
_cell.angle_beta   90.00
_cell.angle_gamma   90.00
#
_symmetry.space_group_name_H-M   'P 1'
#
loop_
_entity.id
_entity.type
_entity.pdbx_description
1 polymer ?
#
loop_
_entity_poly.entity_id
_entity_poly.type
_entity_poly.pdbx_seq_one_letter_code
_entity_poly.pdbx_strand_id
1 'polypeptide(L)'
;MSNLKPLLILNAKVLTMDPDSPRAEAVYAEGGRIVGVGTNGEMQALAGADAQVIDAKGSTLIPGFSENHLHLFSGSAELDHLQLGGVFGFEALKEKALAYAAARPEETVLYAQGADYTIMGAGERLTRQHLDRIIADRPFAIVAYDHHTVWANTKALELAGLMHGRKLGPGNEVVMGEDGLATGELREMEAFGPVFAASGFDRYRLGLSTGGEPDPYPVGAEWEKDILVMRRGLDYCARHGFTSLQCMDGNLYQLQLLAEIEKRDGFLPCRVQIPFHLKNFMPLSMLEKASDMAATYKSEFLSSGVVKMFYDGVLESWTAVMVEPYANKPDSLGGPSLFTAQEMKAAVVEIDRRGLQVAVHAIGDGAVRAVLDGVEAAEKANGKRDSRHRIEHIEVVHPDDISRFGEMGIIASMQPPHPPGAMGLPLEPTVSMIGRERWPYAYAWRTLKNAGAHIPFASDWPVSPIDPLHGIQAAVTRKKWAESDPDQSFSLEEAIAAYTSEGAYAEFKEGCKGMIRKGYFADLTLLDSSIEDQAMDRIAEIRPAVVVCAGRVTYQA
;
A
#
# COMPACT_ATOMS: atom_id res chain seq x y z
N MET A 1 20.74 -21.53 3.57
CA MET A 1 20.59 -21.28 2.12
C MET A 1 21.44 -22.19 1.23
N SER A 2 22.07 -23.27 1.74
CA SER A 2 23.11 -24.04 1.01
C SER A 2 22.64 -24.94 -0.15
N ASN A 3 21.35 -24.92 -0.53
CA ASN A 3 20.79 -25.78 -1.57
C ASN A 3 20.09 -25.01 -2.71
N LEU A 4 20.28 -23.68 -2.82
CA LEU A 4 19.72 -22.93 -3.95
C LEU A 4 20.53 -23.25 -5.22
N LYS A 5 19.84 -23.77 -6.24
CA LYS A 5 20.43 -24.00 -7.55
C LYS A 5 20.81 -22.65 -8.16
N PRO A 6 22.01 -22.49 -8.77
CA PRO A 6 22.34 -21.28 -9.49
C PRO A 6 21.31 -20.99 -10.59
N LEU A 7 21.05 -19.73 -10.88
CA LEU A 7 20.05 -19.27 -11.83
C LEU A 7 20.71 -18.45 -12.93
N LEU A 8 20.42 -18.80 -14.17
CA LEU A 8 20.85 -18.06 -15.35
C LEU A 8 19.61 -17.62 -16.14
N ILE A 9 19.43 -16.32 -16.34
CA ILE A 9 18.39 -15.76 -17.21
C ILE A 9 19.08 -15.22 -18.47
N LEU A 10 18.71 -15.74 -19.65
CA LEU A 10 19.29 -15.38 -20.96
C LEU A 10 18.23 -14.79 -21.89
N ASN A 11 18.68 -14.16 -22.97
CA ASN A 11 17.89 -13.58 -24.05
C ASN A 11 16.88 -12.55 -23.53
N ALA A 12 17.23 -11.80 -22.49
CA ALA A 12 16.36 -10.79 -21.90
C ALA A 12 16.70 -9.40 -22.44
N LYS A 13 15.72 -8.49 -22.41
CA LYS A 13 15.98 -7.05 -22.40
C LYS A 13 16.14 -6.61 -20.95
N VAL A 14 17.36 -6.62 -20.43
CA VAL A 14 17.60 -6.31 -19.02
C VAL A 14 17.64 -4.79 -18.84
N LEU A 15 16.73 -4.25 -18.03
CA LEU A 15 16.77 -2.87 -17.53
C LEU A 15 17.33 -2.94 -16.11
N THR A 16 18.60 -2.59 -15.93
CA THR A 16 19.30 -2.88 -14.67
C THR A 16 18.96 -1.87 -13.57
N MET A 17 18.50 -0.68 -13.94
CA MET A 17 18.41 0.51 -13.08
C MET A 17 19.77 0.95 -12.48
N ASP A 18 20.90 0.39 -12.97
CA ASP A 18 22.26 0.84 -12.62
C ASP A 18 22.71 1.89 -13.64
N PRO A 19 22.96 3.15 -13.24
CA PRO A 19 23.39 4.19 -14.17
C PRO A 19 24.74 3.90 -14.84
N ASP A 20 25.59 3.07 -14.25
CA ASP A 20 26.88 2.68 -14.82
C ASP A 20 26.75 1.60 -15.90
N SER A 21 25.65 0.83 -15.88
CA SER A 21 25.40 -0.28 -16.80
C SER A 21 23.90 -0.48 -17.00
N PRO A 22 23.20 0.44 -17.68
CA PRO A 22 21.74 0.49 -17.69
C PRO A 22 21.07 -0.69 -18.42
N ARG A 23 21.85 -1.42 -19.24
CA ARG A 23 21.35 -2.46 -20.16
C ARG A 23 22.23 -3.70 -20.14
N ALA A 24 21.61 -4.86 -20.26
CA ALA A 24 22.28 -6.14 -20.46
C ALA A 24 21.36 -7.13 -21.19
N GLU A 25 21.89 -8.31 -21.50
CA GLU A 25 21.14 -9.39 -22.16
C GLU A 25 20.85 -10.57 -21.22
N ALA A 26 21.64 -10.70 -20.16
CA ALA A 26 21.63 -11.84 -19.28
C ALA A 26 22.07 -11.51 -17.85
N VAL A 27 21.59 -12.33 -16.90
CA VAL A 27 21.93 -12.26 -15.48
C VAL A 27 22.21 -13.66 -14.95
N TYR A 28 23.34 -13.81 -14.25
CA TYR A 28 23.67 -15.03 -13.51
C TYR A 28 23.65 -14.75 -12.00
N ALA A 29 22.94 -15.59 -11.26
CA ALA A 29 22.79 -15.52 -9.81
C ALA A 29 23.13 -16.85 -9.13
N GLU A 30 23.78 -16.77 -7.98
CA GLU A 30 24.19 -17.91 -7.17
C GLU A 30 24.18 -17.52 -5.70
N GLY A 31 23.78 -18.45 -4.82
CA GLY A 31 23.72 -18.18 -3.38
C GLY A 31 22.82 -17.00 -3.00
N GLY A 32 21.80 -16.71 -3.81
CA GLY A 32 20.86 -15.61 -3.61
C GLY A 32 21.36 -14.22 -4.04
N ARG A 33 22.52 -14.14 -4.70
CA ARG A 33 23.10 -12.88 -5.18
C ARG A 33 23.42 -12.92 -6.67
N ILE A 34 23.41 -11.75 -7.29
CA ILE A 34 23.82 -11.54 -8.67
C ILE A 34 25.34 -11.65 -8.74
N VAL A 35 25.85 -12.63 -9.48
CA VAL A 35 27.29 -12.86 -9.68
C VAL A 35 27.79 -12.18 -10.94
N GLY A 36 26.94 -12.09 -11.97
CA GLY A 36 27.26 -11.45 -13.25
C GLY A 36 26.04 -10.85 -13.93
N VAL A 37 26.29 -9.80 -14.70
CA VAL A 37 25.35 -9.10 -15.57
C VAL A 37 26.12 -8.78 -16.85
N GLY A 38 25.58 -9.10 -18.02
CA GLY A 38 26.31 -8.88 -19.28
C GLY A 38 25.62 -9.49 -20.50
N THR A 39 26.43 -9.89 -21.48
CA THR A 39 25.94 -10.56 -22.69
C THR A 39 25.55 -12.02 -22.41
N ASN A 40 24.75 -12.61 -23.31
CA ASN A 40 24.36 -14.02 -23.19
C ASN A 40 25.57 -14.97 -23.10
N GLY A 41 26.58 -14.77 -23.95
CA GLY A 41 27.76 -15.63 -24.02
C GLY A 41 28.62 -15.56 -22.75
N GLU A 42 28.81 -14.35 -22.20
CA GLU A 42 29.56 -14.16 -20.95
C GLU A 42 28.87 -14.85 -19.77
N MET A 43 27.55 -14.67 -19.63
CA MET A 43 26.81 -15.23 -18.51
C MET A 43 26.64 -16.75 -18.62
N GLN A 44 26.49 -17.28 -19.83
CA GLN A 44 26.46 -18.73 -20.06
C GLN A 44 27.82 -19.38 -19.74
N ALA A 45 28.93 -18.73 -20.09
CA ALA A 45 30.26 -19.21 -19.72
C ALA A 45 30.50 -19.17 -18.20
N LEU A 46 29.93 -18.17 -17.52
CA LEU A 46 30.05 -18.00 -16.07
C LEU A 46 29.22 -19.00 -15.26
N ALA A 47 27.99 -19.32 -15.71
CA ALA A 47 27.03 -20.10 -14.94
C ALA A 47 27.37 -21.59 -14.79
N GLY A 48 28.19 -22.14 -15.70
CA GLY A 48 28.47 -23.58 -15.75
C GLY A 48 27.25 -24.44 -16.11
N ALA A 49 27.41 -25.76 -16.05
CA ALA A 49 26.39 -26.71 -16.51
C ALA A 49 25.23 -26.93 -15.51
N ASP A 50 25.42 -26.57 -14.25
CA ASP A 50 24.51 -26.91 -13.15
C ASP A 50 23.43 -25.84 -12.91
N ALA A 51 23.49 -24.70 -13.62
CA ALA A 51 22.52 -23.63 -13.46
C ALA A 51 21.13 -23.99 -14.00
N GLN A 52 20.09 -23.55 -13.32
CA GLN A 52 18.74 -23.47 -13.88
C GLN A 52 18.72 -22.36 -14.92
N VAL A 53 18.38 -22.69 -16.16
CA VAL A 53 18.31 -21.71 -17.26
C VAL A 53 16.87 -21.27 -17.48
N ILE A 54 16.64 -19.97 -17.52
CA ILE A 54 15.40 -19.32 -17.94
C ILE A 54 15.68 -18.55 -19.22
N ASP A 55 14.99 -18.91 -20.29
CA ASP A 55 15.03 -18.19 -21.57
C ASP A 55 13.92 -17.13 -21.59
N ALA A 56 14.31 -15.85 -21.55
CA ALA A 56 13.39 -14.72 -21.53
C ALA A 56 12.75 -14.43 -22.90
N LYS A 57 13.27 -15.01 -24.00
CA LYS A 57 12.72 -14.87 -25.36
C LYS A 57 12.47 -13.42 -25.80
N GLY A 58 13.37 -12.52 -25.41
CA GLY A 58 13.31 -11.08 -25.70
C GLY A 58 12.45 -10.25 -24.74
N SER A 59 11.87 -10.87 -23.70
CA SER A 59 11.06 -10.17 -22.69
C SER A 59 11.92 -9.34 -21.75
N THR A 60 11.30 -8.39 -21.06
CA THR A 60 12.02 -7.49 -20.16
C THR A 60 12.30 -8.12 -18.81
N LEU A 61 13.55 -8.01 -18.35
CA LEU A 61 13.98 -8.32 -16.99
C LEU A 61 14.31 -7.03 -16.25
N ILE A 62 13.74 -6.84 -15.06
CA ILE A 62 13.95 -5.67 -14.19
C ILE A 62 14.30 -6.11 -12.76
N PRO A 63 14.84 -5.23 -11.89
CA PRO A 63 14.88 -5.52 -10.47
C PRO A 63 13.47 -5.87 -9.98
N GLY A 64 13.37 -6.78 -9.02
CA GLY A 64 12.09 -7.12 -8.40
C GLY A 64 11.42 -5.86 -7.85
N PHE A 65 10.10 -5.76 -8.03
CA PHE A 65 9.36 -4.58 -7.61
C PHE A 65 9.36 -4.45 -6.09
N SER A 66 9.30 -3.21 -5.62
CA SER A 66 9.12 -2.82 -4.23
C SER A 66 7.74 -2.17 -4.09
N GLU A 67 6.90 -2.75 -3.24
CA GLU A 67 5.66 -2.11 -2.80
C GLU A 67 5.99 -1.26 -1.57
N ASN A 68 5.96 0.06 -1.75
CA ASN A 68 6.53 1.00 -0.79
C ASN A 68 5.50 1.54 0.22
N HIS A 69 4.22 1.17 0.05
CA HIS A 69 3.13 1.44 0.98
C HIS A 69 1.97 0.45 0.72
N LEU A 70 1.72 -0.47 1.64
CA LEU A 70 0.59 -1.40 1.60
C LEU A 70 0.10 -1.79 2.99
N HIS A 71 -1.04 -2.45 3.05
CA HIS A 71 -1.61 -3.05 4.26
C HIS A 71 -1.69 -4.57 4.11
N LEU A 72 -0.57 -5.25 4.38
CA LEU A 72 -0.38 -6.65 4.03
C LEU A 72 -1.39 -7.55 4.75
N PHE A 73 -1.58 -7.39 6.06
CA PHE A 73 -2.37 -8.37 6.81
C PHE A 73 -3.86 -8.27 6.51
N SER A 74 -4.39 -7.05 6.43
CA SER A 74 -5.77 -6.83 6.03
C SER A 74 -6.00 -7.23 4.57
N GLY A 75 -5.14 -6.78 3.64
CA GLY A 75 -5.26 -7.17 2.23
C GLY A 75 -5.21 -8.69 2.05
N SER A 76 -4.36 -9.38 2.80
CA SER A 76 -4.29 -10.84 2.80
C SER A 76 -5.60 -11.52 3.22
N ALA A 77 -6.25 -11.00 4.25
CA ALA A 77 -7.52 -11.53 4.74
C ALA A 77 -8.64 -11.29 3.72
N GLU A 78 -8.62 -10.12 3.08
CA GLU A 78 -9.60 -9.70 2.09
C GLU A 78 -9.54 -10.50 0.78
N LEU A 79 -8.41 -11.15 0.47
CA LEU A 79 -8.32 -12.08 -0.67
C LEU A 79 -9.30 -13.26 -0.59
N ASP A 80 -9.80 -13.60 0.61
CA ASP A 80 -10.80 -14.66 0.78
C ASP A 80 -12.23 -14.18 0.50
N HIS A 81 -12.44 -12.86 0.48
CA HIS A 81 -13.76 -12.24 0.37
C HIS A 81 -14.24 -12.15 -1.08
N LEU A 82 -15.55 -11.95 -1.25
CA LEU A 82 -16.14 -11.74 -2.56
C LEU A 82 -15.71 -10.39 -3.15
N GLN A 83 -15.01 -10.42 -4.29
CA GLN A 83 -14.59 -9.21 -5.01
C GLN A 83 -15.73 -8.69 -5.90
N LEU A 84 -16.15 -7.43 -5.70
CA LEU A 84 -17.27 -6.80 -6.38
C LEU A 84 -16.86 -5.68 -7.37
N GLY A 85 -15.57 -5.48 -7.60
CA GLY A 85 -15.09 -4.54 -8.61
C GLY A 85 -15.74 -4.82 -9.98
N GLY A 86 -16.34 -3.79 -10.58
CA GLY A 86 -17.03 -3.88 -11.88
C GLY A 86 -18.40 -4.55 -11.86
N VAL A 87 -18.95 -4.88 -10.68
CA VAL A 87 -20.31 -5.42 -10.54
C VAL A 87 -21.29 -4.27 -10.43
N PHE A 88 -22.33 -4.27 -11.28
CA PHE A 88 -23.39 -3.26 -11.25
C PHE A 88 -24.77 -3.91 -11.47
N GLY A 89 -25.76 -3.42 -10.73
CA GLY A 89 -27.14 -3.88 -10.72
C GLY A 89 -27.43 -4.97 -9.69
N PHE A 90 -28.66 -4.96 -9.18
CA PHE A 90 -29.12 -5.90 -8.15
C PHE A 90 -28.97 -7.37 -8.54
N GLU A 91 -29.35 -7.76 -9.76
CA GLU A 91 -29.27 -9.17 -10.18
C GLU A 91 -27.83 -9.68 -10.29
N ALA A 92 -26.89 -8.85 -10.76
CA ALA A 92 -25.47 -9.22 -10.84
C ALA A 92 -24.84 -9.36 -9.45
N LEU A 93 -25.17 -8.45 -8.52
CA LEU A 93 -24.78 -8.57 -7.12
C LEU A 93 -25.35 -9.84 -6.49
N LYS A 94 -26.65 -10.08 -6.69
CA LYS A 94 -27.37 -11.24 -6.16
C LYS A 94 -26.77 -12.56 -6.63
N GLU A 95 -26.51 -12.71 -7.92
CA GLU A 95 -25.93 -13.93 -8.51
C GLU A 95 -24.58 -14.25 -7.84
N LYS A 96 -23.68 -13.27 -7.79
CA LYS A 96 -22.35 -13.43 -7.20
C LYS A 96 -22.40 -13.72 -5.70
N ALA A 97 -23.21 -12.96 -4.96
CA ALA A 97 -23.34 -13.13 -3.51
C ALA A 97 -23.96 -14.48 -3.13
N LEU A 98 -24.99 -14.94 -3.85
CA LEU A 98 -25.59 -16.27 -3.61
C LEU A 98 -24.62 -17.41 -3.93
N ALA A 99 -23.89 -17.32 -5.05
CA ALA A 99 -22.86 -18.30 -5.38
C ALA A 99 -21.75 -18.35 -4.32
N TYR A 100 -21.31 -17.18 -3.84
CA TYR A 100 -20.33 -17.07 -2.77
C TYR A 100 -20.82 -17.69 -1.45
N ALA A 101 -22.05 -17.38 -1.04
CA ALA A 101 -22.66 -17.91 0.17
C ALA A 101 -22.87 -19.43 0.11
N ALA A 102 -23.27 -19.97 -1.05
CA ALA A 102 -23.48 -21.40 -1.25
C ALA A 102 -22.17 -22.20 -1.16
N ALA A 103 -21.04 -21.63 -1.58
CA ALA A 103 -19.73 -22.25 -1.45
C ALA A 103 -19.18 -22.27 -0.02
N ARG A 104 -19.82 -21.55 0.92
CA ARG A 104 -19.37 -21.31 2.29
C ARG A 104 -20.47 -21.58 3.32
N PRO A 105 -21.05 -22.78 3.40
CA PRO A 105 -22.19 -23.05 4.28
C PRO A 105 -21.87 -22.88 5.78
N GLU A 106 -20.61 -23.09 6.18
CA GLU A 106 -20.17 -23.02 7.59
C GLU A 106 -19.71 -21.61 8.03
N GLU A 107 -19.58 -20.66 7.10
CA GLU A 107 -19.21 -19.29 7.47
C GLU A 107 -20.38 -18.56 8.11
N THR A 108 -20.13 -18.04 9.31
CA THR A 108 -21.12 -17.33 10.13
C THR A 108 -21.33 -15.89 9.68
N VAL A 109 -20.31 -15.27 9.07
CA VAL A 109 -20.37 -13.91 8.52
C VAL A 109 -19.73 -13.93 7.15
N LEU A 110 -20.41 -13.35 6.16
CA LEU A 110 -19.92 -13.23 4.80
C LEU A 110 -19.46 -11.79 4.53
N TYR A 111 -18.35 -11.66 3.82
CA TYR A 111 -17.79 -10.37 3.42
C TYR A 111 -17.61 -10.25 1.92
N ALA A 112 -17.86 -9.05 1.41
CA ALA A 112 -17.51 -8.64 0.07
C ALA A 112 -16.73 -7.32 0.08
N GLN A 113 -15.90 -7.10 -0.94
CA GLN A 113 -14.95 -5.99 -1.05
C GLN A 113 -15.11 -5.27 -2.38
N GLY A 114 -14.75 -3.99 -2.41
CA GLY A 114 -14.59 -3.23 -3.66
C GLY A 114 -15.89 -2.83 -4.34
N ALA A 115 -17.00 -2.68 -3.59
CA ALA A 115 -18.24 -2.21 -4.18
C ALA A 115 -18.16 -0.71 -4.52
N ASP A 116 -18.65 -0.36 -5.71
CA ASP A 116 -18.86 1.03 -6.11
C ASP A 116 -20.06 1.63 -5.35
N TYR A 117 -20.01 2.90 -4.96
CA TYR A 117 -21.16 3.60 -4.33
C TYR A 117 -22.42 3.59 -5.21
N THR A 118 -22.23 3.46 -6.53
CA THR A 118 -23.27 3.37 -7.56
C THR A 118 -23.55 1.93 -7.99
N ILE A 119 -23.19 0.92 -7.19
CA ILE A 119 -23.42 -0.50 -7.51
C ILE A 119 -24.89 -0.82 -7.86
N MET A 120 -25.88 -0.09 -7.34
CA MET A 120 -27.31 -0.24 -7.70
C MET A 120 -27.76 0.70 -8.84
N GLY A 121 -26.89 1.56 -9.35
CA GLY A 121 -27.17 2.58 -10.36
C GLY A 121 -27.23 4.00 -9.79
N ALA A 122 -27.15 5.03 -10.65
CA ALA A 122 -26.98 6.44 -10.27
C ALA A 122 -28.15 7.06 -9.46
N GLY A 123 -29.27 6.34 -9.26
CA GLY A 123 -30.44 6.83 -8.54
C GLY A 123 -30.86 5.98 -7.35
N GLU A 124 -30.14 4.89 -7.06
CA GLU A 124 -30.52 3.94 -6.03
C GLU A 124 -29.30 3.64 -5.15
N ARG A 125 -29.44 3.86 -3.83
CA ARG A 125 -28.39 3.53 -2.88
C ARG A 125 -28.49 2.06 -2.48
N LEU A 126 -27.34 1.43 -2.26
CA LEU A 126 -27.31 0.12 -1.63
C LEU A 126 -27.79 0.23 -0.17
N THR A 127 -28.65 -0.69 0.26
CA THR A 127 -29.22 -0.70 1.61
C THR A 127 -29.29 -2.13 2.16
N ARG A 128 -29.53 -2.26 3.46
CA ARG A 128 -29.75 -3.54 4.14
C ARG A 128 -30.88 -4.34 3.49
N GLN A 129 -31.95 -3.69 3.01
CA GLN A 129 -33.07 -4.40 2.37
C GLN A 129 -32.68 -5.05 1.05
N HIS A 130 -31.74 -4.46 0.31
CA HIS A 130 -31.15 -5.11 -0.85
C HIS A 130 -30.40 -6.38 -0.41
N LEU A 131 -29.56 -6.26 0.61
CA LEU A 131 -28.75 -7.37 1.11
C LEU A 131 -29.61 -8.47 1.74
N ASP A 132 -30.66 -8.13 2.48
CA ASP A 132 -31.62 -9.07 3.07
C ASP A 132 -32.38 -9.86 1.99
N ARG A 133 -32.70 -9.23 0.86
CA ARG A 133 -33.32 -9.92 -0.30
C ARG A 133 -32.37 -10.91 -0.99
N ILE A 134 -31.07 -10.79 -0.77
CA ILE A 134 -30.05 -11.67 -1.34
C ILE A 134 -29.66 -12.75 -0.32
N ILE A 135 -29.26 -12.35 0.89
CA ILE A 135 -28.83 -13.21 1.99
C ILE A 135 -29.59 -12.81 3.25
N ALA A 136 -30.64 -13.57 3.57
CA ALA A 136 -31.52 -13.30 4.72
C ALA A 136 -31.16 -14.13 5.98
N ASP A 137 -30.39 -15.21 5.82
CA ASP A 137 -30.21 -16.25 6.84
C ASP A 137 -29.01 -16.01 7.76
N ARG A 138 -28.01 -15.24 7.31
CA ARG A 138 -26.81 -14.90 8.09
C ARG A 138 -26.26 -13.48 7.82
N PRO A 139 -25.43 -12.94 8.71
CA PRO A 139 -24.73 -11.67 8.51
C PRO A 139 -23.98 -11.58 7.17
N PHE A 140 -24.22 -10.49 6.44
CA PHE A 140 -23.50 -10.15 5.21
C PHE A 140 -23.12 -8.67 5.21
N ALA A 141 -21.85 -8.38 4.96
CA ALA A 141 -21.31 -7.03 4.90
C ALA A 141 -20.51 -6.81 3.61
N ILE A 142 -20.70 -5.66 2.97
CA ILE A 142 -20.02 -5.24 1.75
C ILE A 142 -19.22 -3.98 2.06
N VAL A 143 -17.92 -4.00 1.83
CA VAL A 143 -17.06 -2.83 1.97
C VAL A 143 -16.96 -2.10 0.62
N ALA A 144 -17.02 -0.78 0.66
CA ALA A 144 -16.79 0.09 -0.50
C ALA A 144 -15.32 0.03 -0.97
N TYR A 145 -15.06 0.44 -2.21
CA TYR A 145 -13.71 0.41 -2.78
C TYR A 145 -12.70 1.28 -2.00
N ASP A 146 -13.14 2.38 -1.41
CA ASP A 146 -12.30 3.30 -0.63
C ASP A 146 -12.05 2.82 0.80
N HIS A 147 -12.68 1.73 1.25
CA HIS A 147 -12.63 1.20 2.62
C HIS A 147 -13.15 2.16 3.72
N HIS A 148 -13.89 3.21 3.36
CA HIS A 148 -14.50 4.17 4.29
C HIS A 148 -15.99 3.90 4.56
N THR A 149 -16.64 3.06 3.75
CA THR A 149 -18.05 2.69 3.94
C THR A 149 -18.25 1.18 3.95
N VAL A 150 -19.14 0.70 4.83
CA VAL A 150 -19.63 -0.69 4.84
C VAL A 150 -21.15 -0.71 4.75
N TRP A 151 -21.70 -1.52 3.85
CA TRP A 151 -23.12 -1.86 3.81
C TRP A 151 -23.36 -3.21 4.49
N ALA A 152 -24.15 -3.22 5.55
CA ALA A 152 -24.48 -4.41 6.33
C ALA A 152 -25.97 -4.78 6.21
N ASN A 153 -26.26 -6.07 6.08
CA ASN A 153 -27.65 -6.57 6.14
C ASN A 153 -28.20 -6.52 7.57
N THR A 154 -29.50 -6.79 7.75
CA THR A 154 -30.14 -6.72 9.09
C THR A 154 -29.44 -7.62 10.10
N LYS A 155 -29.06 -8.85 9.74
CA LYS A 155 -28.38 -9.77 10.66
C LYS A 155 -27.00 -9.28 11.09
N ALA A 156 -26.24 -8.65 10.19
CA ALA A 156 -24.95 -8.04 10.52
C ALA A 156 -25.11 -6.83 11.45
N LEU A 157 -26.13 -5.99 11.23
CA LEU A 157 -26.45 -4.87 12.11
C LEU A 157 -26.91 -5.33 13.51
N GLU A 158 -27.72 -6.39 13.58
CA GLU A 158 -28.16 -7.01 14.83
C GLU A 158 -26.97 -7.60 15.60
N LEU A 159 -26.11 -8.34 14.91
CA LEU A 159 -24.88 -8.91 15.47
C LEU A 159 -23.99 -7.81 16.08
N ALA A 160 -23.89 -6.66 15.42
CA ALA A 160 -23.10 -5.51 15.85
C ALA A 160 -23.81 -4.58 16.85
N GLY A 161 -25.10 -4.79 17.12
CA GLY A 161 -25.91 -3.91 17.97
C GLY A 161 -26.14 -2.51 17.39
N LEU A 162 -26.16 -2.37 16.06
CA LEU A 162 -26.23 -1.09 15.34
C LEU A 162 -27.61 -0.78 14.73
N MET A 163 -28.59 -1.68 14.88
CA MET A 163 -29.90 -1.56 14.21
C MET A 163 -30.64 -0.24 14.53
N HIS A 164 -30.43 0.32 15.72
CA HIS A 164 -31.04 1.57 16.18
C HIS A 164 -30.08 2.76 16.18
N GLY A 165 -28.98 2.67 15.41
CA GLY A 165 -27.93 3.67 15.40
C GLY A 165 -27.00 3.59 16.62
N ARG A 166 -26.04 4.50 16.66
CA ARG A 166 -25.06 4.62 17.75
C ARG A 166 -24.62 6.07 17.88
N LYS A 167 -24.31 6.52 19.10
CA LYS A 167 -23.60 7.78 19.29
C LYS A 167 -22.12 7.58 18.92
N LEU A 168 -21.65 8.31 17.92
CA LEU A 168 -20.29 8.22 17.40
C LEU A 168 -19.55 9.55 17.54
N GLY A 169 -18.23 9.51 17.40
CA GLY A 169 -17.38 10.69 17.28
C GLY A 169 -17.64 11.46 15.98
N PRO A 170 -17.15 12.71 15.89
CA PRO A 170 -17.29 13.52 14.67
C PRO A 170 -16.82 12.76 13.42
N GLY A 171 -17.53 12.94 12.30
CA GLY A 171 -17.21 12.33 11.00
C GLY A 171 -17.73 10.90 10.79
N ASN A 172 -18.17 10.20 11.84
CA ASN A 172 -18.66 8.82 11.74
C ASN A 172 -20.19 8.79 11.76
N GLU A 173 -20.82 7.91 10.97
CA GLU A 173 -22.28 7.86 10.86
C GLU A 173 -22.82 6.42 10.68
N VAL A 174 -23.82 6.06 11.49
CA VAL A 174 -24.76 4.98 11.14
C VAL A 174 -25.95 5.65 10.46
N VAL A 175 -26.09 5.49 9.15
CA VAL A 175 -27.13 6.18 8.38
C VAL A 175 -28.49 5.60 8.78
N MET A 176 -29.41 6.46 9.23
CA MET A 176 -30.75 6.06 9.68
C MET A 176 -31.79 6.26 8.57
N GLY A 177 -32.67 5.28 8.39
CA GLY A 177 -33.78 5.34 7.44
C GLY A 177 -35.03 6.03 8.01
N GLU A 178 -36.00 6.29 7.14
CA GLU A 178 -37.29 6.89 7.51
C GLU A 178 -38.11 6.00 8.47
N ASP A 179 -37.83 4.70 8.50
CA ASP A 179 -38.44 3.72 9.41
C ASP A 179 -37.83 3.74 10.83
N GLY A 180 -36.86 4.62 11.09
CA GLY A 180 -36.19 4.74 12.37
C GLY A 180 -35.13 3.65 12.64
N LEU A 181 -34.78 2.86 11.63
CA LEU A 181 -33.77 1.80 11.71
C LEU A 181 -32.58 2.13 10.80
N ALA A 182 -31.40 1.60 11.12
CA ALA A 182 -30.20 1.82 10.30
C ALA A 182 -30.42 1.33 8.86
N THR A 183 -30.06 2.10 7.84
CA THR A 183 -30.22 1.72 6.41
C THR A 183 -29.30 0.59 6.00
N GLY A 184 -28.30 0.26 6.82
CA GLY A 184 -27.20 -0.65 6.48
C GLY A 184 -25.93 0.07 6.07
N GLU A 185 -25.98 1.35 5.69
CA GLU A 185 -24.81 2.15 5.33
C GLU A 185 -24.11 2.67 6.60
N LEU A 186 -22.86 2.25 6.80
CA LEU A 186 -22.01 2.56 7.95
C LEU A 186 -20.77 3.33 7.45
N ARG A 187 -20.62 4.59 7.84
CA ARG A 187 -19.54 5.48 7.38
C ARG A 187 -18.50 5.69 8.46
N GLU A 188 -17.24 5.47 8.08
CA GLU A 188 -16.04 5.55 8.90
C GLU A 188 -15.92 4.47 10.01
N MET A 189 -14.71 4.33 10.53
CA MET A 189 -14.28 3.21 11.37
C MET A 189 -15.14 3.00 12.63
N GLU A 190 -15.61 4.06 13.30
CA GLU A 190 -16.42 3.88 14.52
C GLU A 190 -17.81 3.31 14.21
N ALA A 191 -18.33 3.53 13.00
CA ALA A 191 -19.63 3.03 12.57
C ALA A 191 -19.57 1.56 12.16
N PHE A 192 -18.60 1.16 11.31
CA PHE A 192 -18.51 -0.21 10.81
C PHE A 192 -17.62 -1.14 11.64
N GLY A 193 -16.71 -0.61 12.46
CA GLY A 193 -15.82 -1.38 13.32
C GLY A 193 -16.52 -2.45 14.17
N PRO A 194 -17.69 -2.19 14.76
CA PRO A 194 -18.45 -3.20 15.49
C PRO A 194 -18.85 -4.43 14.65
N VAL A 195 -19.08 -4.27 13.35
CA VAL A 195 -19.39 -5.39 12.44
C VAL A 195 -18.16 -6.29 12.26
N PHE A 196 -16.95 -5.70 12.16
CA PHE A 196 -15.70 -6.46 12.06
C PHE A 196 -15.32 -7.10 13.40
N ALA A 197 -15.48 -6.38 14.51
CA ALA A 197 -15.19 -6.91 15.84
C ALA A 197 -16.08 -8.10 16.19
N ALA A 198 -17.36 -8.07 15.82
CA ALA A 198 -18.28 -9.16 16.12
C ALA A 198 -18.01 -10.45 15.32
N SER A 199 -17.21 -10.38 14.25
CA SER A 199 -16.74 -11.55 13.48
C SER A 199 -15.29 -11.94 13.76
N GLY A 200 -14.55 -11.12 14.52
CA GLY A 200 -13.11 -11.25 14.74
C GLY A 200 -12.25 -10.81 13.55
N PHE A 201 -12.83 -10.15 12.54
CA PHE A 201 -12.11 -9.64 11.37
C PHE A 201 -11.26 -8.40 11.70
N ASP A 202 -11.61 -7.66 12.74
CA ASP A 202 -10.88 -6.49 13.23
C ASP A 202 -9.42 -6.79 13.59
N ARG A 203 -9.12 -8.03 13.98
CA ARG A 203 -7.74 -8.49 14.26
C ARG A 203 -6.78 -8.22 13.11
N TYR A 204 -7.24 -8.38 11.86
CA TYR A 204 -6.42 -8.14 10.66
C TYR A 204 -6.08 -6.67 10.42
N ARG A 205 -6.76 -5.75 11.11
CA ARG A 205 -6.57 -4.30 11.02
C ARG A 205 -6.06 -3.68 12.31
N LEU A 206 -5.74 -4.48 13.32
CA LEU A 206 -5.51 -3.98 14.68
C LEU A 206 -4.34 -2.99 14.78
N GLY A 207 -3.22 -3.28 14.09
CA GLY A 207 -2.08 -2.36 13.99
C GLY A 207 -2.45 -1.04 13.32
N LEU A 208 -3.12 -1.12 12.17
CA LEU A 208 -3.63 0.06 11.46
C LEU A 208 -4.62 0.88 12.31
N SER A 209 -5.63 0.25 12.89
CA SER A 209 -6.73 0.94 13.57
C SER A 209 -6.36 1.44 14.96
N THR A 210 -5.61 0.64 15.73
CA THR A 210 -5.35 0.92 17.15
C THR A 210 -3.88 1.07 17.51
N GLY A 211 -2.96 0.62 16.65
CA GLY A 211 -1.54 0.43 17.01
C GLY A 211 -1.30 -0.66 18.08
N GLY A 212 -2.35 -1.37 18.47
CA GLY A 212 -2.35 -2.38 19.51
C GLY A 212 -2.01 -3.77 19.00
N GLU A 213 -2.06 -4.71 19.93
CA GLU A 213 -1.83 -6.14 19.69
C GLU A 213 -3.06 -6.94 20.11
N PRO A 214 -3.28 -8.15 19.56
CA PRO A 214 -4.41 -8.97 19.94
C PRO A 214 -4.42 -9.25 21.44
N ASP A 215 -5.59 -9.16 22.09
CA ASP A 215 -5.77 -9.53 23.49
C ASP A 215 -7.09 -10.29 23.67
N PRO A 216 -7.05 -11.60 24.00
CA PRO A 216 -5.86 -12.42 24.13
C PRO A 216 -5.16 -12.67 22.78
N TYR A 217 -3.88 -13.03 22.83
CA TYR A 217 -3.16 -13.47 21.63
C TYR A 217 -3.77 -14.77 21.05
N PRO A 218 -3.93 -14.88 19.72
CA PRO A 218 -4.36 -16.11 19.06
C PRO A 218 -3.41 -17.27 19.36
N VAL A 219 -3.98 -18.43 19.64
CA VAL A 219 -3.24 -19.67 19.89
C VAL A 219 -3.84 -20.84 19.09
N GLY A 220 -3.06 -21.90 18.90
CA GLY A 220 -3.54 -23.12 18.22
C GLY A 220 -4.08 -22.83 16.82
N ALA A 221 -5.33 -23.22 16.55
CA ALA A 221 -5.93 -23.10 15.23
C ALA A 221 -6.05 -21.65 14.71
N GLU A 222 -6.26 -20.67 15.59
CA GLU A 222 -6.36 -19.26 15.18
C GLU A 222 -5.00 -18.70 14.76
N TRP A 223 -3.94 -19.04 15.50
CA TRP A 223 -2.57 -18.69 15.11
C TRP A 223 -2.21 -19.29 13.76
N GLU A 224 -2.50 -20.58 13.54
CA GLU A 224 -2.24 -21.24 12.26
C GLU A 224 -3.07 -20.65 11.12
N LYS A 225 -4.32 -20.23 11.37
CA LYS A 225 -5.14 -19.51 10.39
C LYS A 225 -4.47 -18.21 9.96
N ASP A 226 -3.99 -17.41 10.92
CA ASP A 226 -3.38 -16.12 10.63
C ASP A 226 -2.02 -16.25 9.90
N ILE A 227 -1.27 -17.31 10.18
CA ILE A 227 -0.08 -17.70 9.39
C ILE A 227 -0.44 -18.00 7.93
N LEU A 228 -1.54 -18.76 7.69
CA LEU A 228 -2.00 -19.07 6.34
C LEU A 228 -2.50 -17.83 5.59
N VAL A 229 -3.17 -16.91 6.28
CA VAL A 229 -3.58 -15.60 5.72
C VAL A 229 -2.34 -14.84 5.27
N MET A 230 -1.34 -14.67 6.15
CA MET A 230 -0.12 -13.93 5.82
C MET A 230 0.65 -14.56 4.64
N ARG A 231 0.76 -15.89 4.58
CA ARG A 231 1.37 -16.59 3.42
C ARG A 231 0.64 -16.29 2.12
N ARG A 232 -0.70 -16.31 2.13
CA ARG A 232 -1.51 -16.00 0.95
C ARG A 232 -1.23 -14.60 0.42
N GLY A 233 -1.07 -13.61 1.31
CA GLY A 233 -0.67 -12.26 0.94
C GLY A 233 0.72 -12.19 0.31
N LEU A 234 1.71 -12.82 0.94
CA LEU A 234 3.08 -12.89 0.41
C LEU A 234 3.11 -13.51 -1.00
N ASP A 235 2.39 -14.61 -1.21
CA ASP A 235 2.27 -15.27 -2.51
C ASP A 235 1.55 -14.38 -3.53
N TYR A 236 0.51 -13.65 -3.10
CA TYR A 236 -0.22 -12.70 -3.95
C TYR A 236 0.66 -11.52 -4.40
N CYS A 237 1.45 -10.96 -3.48
CA CYS A 237 2.43 -9.91 -3.80
C CYS A 237 3.52 -10.45 -4.74
N ALA A 238 4.09 -11.62 -4.44
CA ALA A 238 5.10 -12.24 -5.28
C ALA A 238 4.59 -12.47 -6.71
N ARG A 239 3.33 -12.91 -6.88
CA ARG A 239 2.69 -13.06 -8.19
C ARG A 239 2.60 -11.77 -9.01
N HIS A 240 2.56 -10.61 -8.37
CA HIS A 240 2.55 -9.30 -9.03
C HIS A 240 3.96 -8.75 -9.30
N GLY A 241 5.02 -9.53 -9.03
CA GLY A 241 6.39 -9.13 -9.30
C GLY A 241 7.09 -8.45 -8.13
N PHE A 242 6.47 -8.43 -6.94
CA PHE A 242 7.08 -7.83 -5.75
C PHE A 242 8.07 -8.77 -5.08
N THR A 243 9.22 -8.22 -4.71
CA THR A 243 10.23 -8.89 -3.89
C THR A 243 10.52 -8.13 -2.59
N SER A 244 9.95 -6.93 -2.43
CA SER A 244 10.06 -6.09 -1.23
C SER A 244 8.73 -5.41 -0.91
N LEU A 245 8.36 -5.35 0.37
CA LEU A 245 7.10 -4.83 0.90
C LEU A 245 7.38 -3.92 2.11
N GLN A 246 6.90 -2.68 2.09
CA GLN A 246 6.95 -1.75 3.21
C GLN A 246 5.52 -1.55 3.75
N CYS A 247 5.16 -2.35 4.74
CA CYS A 247 3.79 -2.41 5.26
C CYS A 247 3.50 -1.19 6.14
N MET A 248 2.31 -0.61 6.05
CA MET A 248 1.91 0.60 6.76
C MET A 248 0.69 0.37 7.66
N ASP A 249 0.42 -0.90 8.00
CA ASP A 249 -0.57 -1.40 8.97
C ASP A 249 0.09 -2.14 10.16
N GLY A 250 1.41 -2.06 10.28
CA GLY A 250 2.23 -2.93 11.11
C GLY A 250 2.02 -2.87 12.62
N ASN A 251 2.19 -4.03 13.29
CA ASN A 251 2.32 -4.16 14.74
C ASN A 251 3.27 -5.33 15.10
N LEU A 252 3.51 -5.57 16.41
CA LEU A 252 4.40 -6.64 16.84
C LEU A 252 3.83 -8.03 16.47
N TYR A 253 2.51 -8.19 16.50
CA TYR A 253 1.87 -9.45 16.12
C TYR A 253 2.19 -9.86 14.68
N GLN A 254 2.15 -8.93 13.73
CA GLN A 254 2.53 -9.21 12.34
C GLN A 254 4.01 -9.59 12.21
N LEU A 255 4.91 -8.93 12.94
CA LEU A 255 6.33 -9.31 12.99
C LEU A 255 6.51 -10.75 13.50
N GLN A 256 5.75 -11.15 14.52
CA GLN A 256 5.81 -12.51 15.06
C GLN A 256 5.28 -13.56 14.07
N LEU A 257 4.19 -13.26 13.35
CA LEU A 257 3.67 -14.13 12.30
C LEU A 257 4.72 -14.32 11.18
N LEU A 258 5.28 -13.22 10.67
CA LEU A 258 6.28 -13.24 9.60
C LEU A 258 7.58 -13.92 10.02
N ALA A 259 8.05 -13.70 11.26
CA ALA A 259 9.23 -14.37 11.79
C ALA A 259 9.01 -15.87 11.97
N GLU A 260 7.81 -16.30 12.35
CA GLU A 260 7.46 -17.72 12.45
C GLU A 260 7.37 -18.35 11.05
N ILE A 261 6.85 -17.66 10.04
CA ILE A 261 6.90 -18.10 8.63
C ILE A 261 8.36 -18.24 8.17
N GLU A 262 9.17 -17.20 8.34
CA GLU A 262 10.60 -17.19 7.98
C GLU A 262 11.34 -18.36 8.64
N LYS A 263 11.06 -18.62 9.92
CA LYS A 263 11.67 -19.72 10.67
C LYS A 263 11.22 -21.10 10.17
N ARG A 264 9.94 -21.29 9.85
CA ARG A 264 9.39 -22.56 9.34
C ARG A 264 9.89 -22.89 7.95
N ASP A 265 9.94 -21.87 7.09
CA ASP A 265 10.18 -22.05 5.66
C ASP A 265 11.64 -21.78 5.25
N GLY A 266 12.39 -21.09 6.12
CA GLY A 266 13.78 -20.67 5.88
C GLY A 266 13.92 -19.51 4.89
N PHE A 267 12.81 -18.89 4.48
CA PHE A 267 12.75 -17.74 3.58
C PHE A 267 11.37 -17.06 3.67
N LEU A 268 11.25 -15.83 3.14
CA LEU A 268 9.97 -15.22 2.78
C LEU A 268 9.92 -14.97 1.27
N PRO A 269 8.76 -15.11 0.60
CA PRO A 269 8.60 -14.79 -0.83
C PRO A 269 8.89 -13.33 -1.19
N CYS A 270 8.75 -12.43 -0.23
CA CYS A 270 9.12 -11.02 -0.32
C CYS A 270 9.86 -10.60 0.96
N ARG A 271 10.77 -9.63 0.86
CA ARG A 271 11.35 -8.95 2.02
C ARG A 271 10.33 -7.97 2.59
N VAL A 272 10.14 -7.96 3.90
CA VAL A 272 9.07 -7.20 4.55
C VAL A 272 9.63 -6.28 5.63
N GLN A 273 9.22 -5.01 5.58
CA GLN A 273 9.45 -4.04 6.66
C GLN A 273 8.11 -3.74 7.35
N ILE A 274 8.07 -3.91 8.68
CA ILE A 274 6.88 -3.66 9.50
C ILE A 274 7.15 -2.49 10.46
N PRO A 275 6.34 -1.42 10.44
CA PRO A 275 6.46 -0.28 11.33
C PRO A 275 5.81 -0.56 12.69
N PHE A 276 6.20 0.23 13.67
CA PHE A 276 5.39 0.48 14.85
C PHE A 276 4.37 1.58 14.57
N HIS A 277 3.10 1.37 14.91
CA HIS A 277 2.05 2.37 14.74
C HIS A 277 1.88 3.21 16.01
N LEU A 278 2.28 4.49 15.94
CA LEU A 278 2.03 5.44 17.02
C LEU A 278 0.70 6.17 16.78
N LYS A 279 -0.21 6.06 17.76
CA LYS A 279 -1.50 6.78 17.75
C LYS A 279 -1.45 7.99 18.67
N ASN A 280 -2.30 8.98 18.40
CA ASN A 280 -2.39 10.22 19.16
C ASN A 280 -2.79 10.03 20.63
N PHE A 281 -3.48 8.94 20.96
CA PHE A 281 -3.81 8.58 22.35
C PHE A 281 -2.70 7.77 23.05
N MET A 282 -1.61 7.42 22.37
CA MET A 282 -0.49 6.69 22.97
C MET A 282 0.54 7.65 23.56
N PRO A 283 1.07 7.38 24.77
CA PRO A 283 2.18 8.15 25.29
C PRO A 283 3.46 7.84 24.50
N LEU A 284 4.34 8.83 24.35
CA LEU A 284 5.62 8.67 23.64
C LEU A 284 6.54 7.61 24.27
N SER A 285 6.32 7.22 25.54
CA SER A 285 7.04 6.10 26.16
C SER A 285 6.83 4.77 25.43
N MET A 286 5.72 4.61 24.69
CA MET A 286 5.48 3.45 23.84
C MET A 286 6.51 3.29 22.70
N LEU A 287 7.26 4.34 22.36
CA LEU A 287 8.35 4.27 21.38
C LEU A 287 9.51 3.38 21.85
N GLU A 288 9.58 2.99 23.12
CA GLU A 288 10.49 1.93 23.58
C GLU A 288 10.21 0.60 22.85
N LYS A 289 8.93 0.25 22.67
CA LYS A 289 8.53 -0.92 21.89
C LYS A 289 8.95 -0.81 20.43
N ALA A 290 8.88 0.38 19.84
CA ALA A 290 9.37 0.61 18.47
C ALA A 290 10.88 0.37 18.36
N SER A 291 11.65 0.84 19.35
CA SER A 291 13.09 0.57 19.44
C SER A 291 13.38 -0.94 19.60
N ASP A 292 12.61 -1.64 20.42
CA ASP A 292 12.76 -3.10 20.61
C ASP A 292 12.43 -3.89 19.35
N MET A 293 11.36 -3.51 18.64
CA MET A 293 11.01 -4.08 17.33
C MET A 293 12.17 -3.91 16.34
N ALA A 294 12.73 -2.70 16.24
CA ALA A 294 13.87 -2.42 15.37
C ALA A 294 15.14 -3.22 15.75
N ALA A 295 15.42 -3.38 17.04
CA ALA A 295 16.58 -4.10 17.53
C ALA A 295 16.49 -5.62 17.32
N THR A 296 15.26 -6.15 17.43
CA THR A 296 14.94 -7.59 17.37
C THR A 296 14.80 -8.09 15.93
N TYR A 297 14.04 -7.37 15.10
CA TYR A 297 13.70 -7.80 13.74
C TYR A 297 14.61 -7.10 12.72
N LYS A 298 15.65 -7.82 12.30
CA LYS A 298 16.70 -7.33 11.40
C LYS A 298 17.30 -8.47 10.55
N SER A 299 16.48 -9.46 10.22
CA SER A 299 16.91 -10.57 9.34
C SER A 299 17.05 -10.07 7.90
N GLU A 300 17.46 -10.96 6.99
CA GLU A 300 17.54 -10.62 5.56
C GLU A 300 16.15 -10.36 4.95
N PHE A 301 15.12 -11.02 5.48
CA PHE A 301 13.76 -10.99 4.95
C PHE A 301 12.79 -10.15 5.78
N LEU A 302 13.05 -9.92 7.07
CA LEU A 302 12.13 -9.22 7.95
C LEU A 302 12.86 -8.13 8.74
N SER A 303 12.34 -6.92 8.66
CA SER A 303 12.86 -5.78 9.40
C SER A 303 11.77 -4.90 10.03
N SER A 304 12.16 -4.11 11.02
CA SER A 304 11.38 -2.98 11.53
C SER A 304 12.26 -1.72 11.55
N GLY A 305 11.95 -0.71 12.35
CA GLY A 305 12.72 0.54 12.42
C GLY A 305 11.99 1.78 11.90
N VAL A 306 10.72 1.64 11.55
CA VAL A 306 9.86 2.72 11.09
C VAL A 306 8.75 2.95 12.11
N VAL A 307 8.37 4.21 12.32
CA VAL A 307 7.19 4.58 13.09
C VAL A 307 6.18 5.22 12.16
N LYS A 308 5.04 4.56 11.97
CA LYS A 308 3.92 5.05 11.17
C LYS A 308 2.97 5.87 12.04
N MET A 309 2.60 7.04 11.55
CA MET A 309 1.60 7.94 12.14
C MET A 309 0.60 8.39 11.07
N PHE A 310 -0.53 8.95 11.51
CA PHE A 310 -1.51 9.61 10.66
C PHE A 310 -1.70 11.03 11.18
N TYR A 311 -1.63 12.02 10.30
CA TYR A 311 -1.90 13.41 10.67
C TYR A 311 -3.36 13.78 10.40
N ASP A 312 -3.86 13.43 9.23
CA ASP A 312 -5.21 13.74 8.75
C ASP A 312 -5.92 12.50 8.16
N GLY A 313 -7.05 12.73 7.49
CA GLY A 313 -7.77 11.75 6.68
C GLY A 313 -7.70 12.09 5.19
N VAL A 314 -8.79 11.85 4.46
CA VAL A 314 -8.84 11.93 2.98
C VAL A 314 -9.59 13.16 2.47
N LEU A 315 -9.41 13.50 1.19
CA LEU A 315 -10.12 14.62 0.54
C LEU A 315 -11.62 14.35 0.41
N GLU A 316 -11.99 13.10 0.09
CA GLU A 316 -13.35 12.65 -0.25
C GLU A 316 -14.35 12.86 0.89
N SER A 317 -13.89 12.76 2.14
CA SER A 317 -14.69 12.98 3.35
C SER A 317 -14.46 14.36 3.99
N TRP A 318 -13.73 15.27 3.31
CA TRP A 318 -13.30 16.56 3.85
C TRP A 318 -12.57 16.43 5.20
N THR A 319 -11.76 15.39 5.36
CA THR A 319 -11.00 15.14 6.58
C THR A 319 -9.50 15.42 6.43
N ALA A 320 -8.98 15.50 5.20
CA ALA A 320 -7.62 15.98 4.95
C ALA A 320 -7.46 17.43 5.41
N VAL A 321 -6.34 17.74 6.07
CA VAL A 321 -6.11 19.05 6.70
C VAL A 321 -5.47 20.00 5.69
N MET A 322 -6.17 21.09 5.38
CA MET A 322 -5.78 22.06 4.34
C MET A 322 -5.24 23.35 4.98
N VAL A 323 -4.35 24.06 4.28
CA VAL A 323 -3.89 25.41 4.65
C VAL A 323 -5.01 26.43 4.43
N GLU A 324 -5.69 26.32 3.30
CA GLU A 324 -6.78 27.18 2.86
C GLU A 324 -8.06 26.34 2.67
N PRO A 325 -9.28 26.90 2.80
CA PRO A 325 -10.50 26.10 2.76
C PRO A 325 -10.69 25.29 1.47
N TYR A 326 -11.41 24.18 1.57
CA TYR A 326 -11.80 23.37 0.41
C TYR A 326 -12.58 24.21 -0.60
N ALA A 327 -12.33 24.02 -1.89
CA ALA A 327 -12.97 24.84 -2.91
C ALA A 327 -14.49 24.63 -2.99
N ASN A 328 -14.96 23.41 -2.71
CA ASN A 328 -16.38 23.08 -2.65
C ASN A 328 -16.99 23.16 -1.24
N LYS A 329 -16.20 23.54 -0.22
CA LYS A 329 -16.62 23.66 1.18
C LYS A 329 -15.84 24.81 1.87
N PRO A 330 -16.18 26.07 1.54
CA PRO A 330 -15.35 27.24 1.85
C PRO A 330 -15.27 27.60 3.34
N ASP A 331 -16.05 26.95 4.19
CA ASP A 331 -16.06 27.10 5.65
C ASP A 331 -15.26 26.01 6.38
N SER A 332 -14.60 25.10 5.65
CA SER A 332 -13.86 23.96 6.22
C SER A 332 -12.42 23.92 5.75
N LEU A 333 -11.50 23.77 6.71
CA LEU A 333 -10.08 23.44 6.49
C LEU A 333 -9.84 21.92 6.59
N GLY A 334 -10.89 21.11 6.61
CA GLY A 334 -10.82 19.67 6.83
C GLY A 334 -11.35 19.22 8.19
N GLY A 335 -11.00 17.99 8.55
CA GLY A 335 -11.28 17.39 9.84
C GLY A 335 -10.31 17.89 10.93
N PRO A 336 -10.58 17.60 12.21
CA PRO A 336 -9.59 17.83 13.26
C PRO A 336 -8.34 16.99 12.96
N SER A 337 -7.16 17.59 13.09
CA SER A 337 -5.92 16.83 12.98
C SER A 337 -5.84 15.78 14.10
N LEU A 338 -5.30 14.61 13.78
CA LEU A 338 -5.18 13.51 14.74
C LEU A 338 -4.15 13.85 15.82
N PHE A 339 -3.08 14.55 15.45
CA PHE A 339 -2.12 15.15 16.37
C PHE A 339 -2.21 16.67 16.25
N THR A 340 -2.09 17.38 17.37
CA THR A 340 -1.79 18.81 17.32
C THR A 340 -0.41 19.04 16.70
N ALA A 341 -0.15 20.24 16.16
CA ALA A 341 1.17 20.59 15.61
C ALA A 341 2.30 20.41 16.65
N GLN A 342 2.03 20.65 17.94
CA GLN A 342 3.02 20.48 18.99
C GLN A 342 3.26 19.00 19.33
N GLU A 343 2.20 18.17 19.36
CA GLU A 343 2.35 16.73 19.55
C GLU A 343 3.08 16.08 18.38
N MET A 344 2.80 16.49 17.15
CA MET A 344 3.51 16.01 15.95
C MET A 344 5.00 16.36 16.03
N LYS A 345 5.36 17.61 16.38
CA LYS A 345 6.76 18.01 16.61
C LYS A 345 7.42 17.16 17.70
N ALA A 346 6.76 16.97 18.84
CA ALA A 346 7.30 16.18 19.94
C ALA A 346 7.51 14.70 19.55
N ALA A 347 6.57 14.11 18.82
CA ALA A 347 6.67 12.74 18.32
C ALA A 347 7.82 12.59 17.33
N VAL A 348 7.90 13.45 16.31
CA VAL A 348 8.96 13.40 15.29
C VAL A 348 10.35 13.59 15.91
N VAL A 349 10.52 14.55 16.83
CA VAL A 349 11.77 14.76 17.58
C VAL A 349 12.17 13.50 18.35
N GLU A 350 11.25 12.85 19.04
CA GLU A 350 11.55 11.67 19.85
C GLU A 350 11.82 10.42 19.02
N ILE A 351 11.09 10.22 17.91
CA ILE A 351 11.32 9.12 16.97
C ILE A 351 12.69 9.28 16.32
N ASP A 352 13.01 10.49 15.85
CA ASP A 352 14.30 10.80 15.23
C ASP A 352 15.48 10.61 16.20
N ARG A 353 15.33 11.05 17.46
CA ARG A 353 16.35 10.89 18.52
C ARG A 353 16.69 9.42 18.77
N ARG A 354 15.74 8.51 18.51
CA ARG A 354 15.91 7.05 18.62
C ARG A 354 16.57 6.42 17.39
N GLY A 355 16.84 7.21 16.35
CA GLY A 355 17.38 6.72 15.07
C GLY A 355 16.36 5.98 14.21
N LEU A 356 15.07 6.05 14.56
CA LEU A 356 13.99 5.43 13.80
C LEU A 356 13.57 6.33 12.63
N GLN A 357 13.00 5.74 11.58
CA GLN A 357 12.42 6.49 10.46
C GLN A 357 10.98 6.89 10.79
N VAL A 358 10.60 8.12 10.49
CA VAL A 358 9.21 8.60 10.57
C VAL A 358 8.53 8.35 9.23
N ALA A 359 7.32 7.79 9.26
CA ALA A 359 6.40 7.72 8.13
C ALA A 359 5.04 8.30 8.54
N VAL A 360 4.54 9.31 7.84
CA VAL A 360 3.27 9.97 8.21
C VAL A 360 2.31 10.02 7.03
N HIS A 361 1.11 9.48 7.22
CA HIS A 361 -0.02 9.77 6.32
C HIS A 361 -0.38 11.25 6.43
N ALA A 362 -0.21 11.97 5.32
CA ALA A 362 -0.56 13.39 5.19
C ALA A 362 -1.06 13.65 3.76
N ILE A 363 -2.37 13.86 3.61
CA ILE A 363 -3.02 14.07 2.31
C ILE A 363 -3.11 15.56 1.98
N GLY A 364 -3.63 16.36 2.91
CA GLY A 364 -3.81 17.80 2.72
C GLY A 364 -2.52 18.59 2.89
N ASP A 365 -2.44 19.75 2.25
CA ASP A 365 -1.24 20.61 2.26
C ASP A 365 -0.92 21.15 3.67
N GLY A 366 -1.93 21.31 4.52
CA GLY A 366 -1.75 21.66 5.94
C GLY A 366 -1.15 20.51 6.75
N ALA A 367 -1.54 19.26 6.46
CA ALA A 367 -0.94 18.08 7.07
C ALA A 367 0.52 17.91 6.65
N VAL A 368 0.81 18.03 5.34
CA VAL A 368 2.18 17.97 4.80
C VAL A 368 3.08 19.00 5.49
N ARG A 369 2.63 20.25 5.60
CA ARG A 369 3.35 21.31 6.31
C ARG A 369 3.63 20.97 7.77
N ALA A 370 2.65 20.44 8.48
CA ALA A 370 2.82 20.09 9.89
C ALA A 370 3.86 18.98 10.11
N VAL A 371 3.95 18.02 9.18
CA VAL A 371 4.98 16.96 9.23
C VAL A 371 6.35 17.54 8.92
N LEU A 372 6.48 18.39 7.88
CA LEU A 372 7.73 19.08 7.56
C LEU A 372 8.24 19.92 8.74
N ASP A 373 7.35 20.66 9.39
CA ASP A 373 7.66 21.41 10.62
C ASP A 373 8.12 20.51 11.77
N GLY A 374 7.61 19.27 11.84
CA GLY A 374 8.07 18.23 12.76
C GLY A 374 9.50 17.80 12.49
N VAL A 375 9.84 17.56 11.21
CA VAL A 375 11.20 17.17 10.82
C VAL A 375 12.19 18.30 11.03
N GLU A 376 11.82 19.54 10.73
CA GLU A 376 12.65 20.72 11.02
C GLU A 376 12.94 20.85 12.52
N ALA A 377 11.92 20.61 13.36
CA ALA A 377 12.09 20.59 14.81
C ALA A 377 13.06 19.48 15.26
N ALA A 378 13.01 18.30 14.64
CA ALA A 378 13.94 17.21 14.91
C ALA A 378 15.38 17.56 14.50
N GLU A 379 15.60 18.09 13.30
CA GLU A 379 16.94 18.53 12.86
C GLU A 379 17.52 19.59 13.81
N LYS A 380 16.69 20.51 14.32
CA LYS A 380 17.12 21.53 15.29
C LYS A 380 17.46 20.93 16.66
N ALA A 381 16.72 19.93 17.12
CA ALA A 381 16.88 19.34 18.45
C ALA A 381 17.98 18.27 18.50
N ASN A 382 18.07 17.42 17.48
CA ASN A 382 18.92 16.23 17.44
C ASN A 382 20.11 16.37 16.48
N GLY A 383 20.09 17.37 15.59
CA GLY A 383 21.03 17.53 14.49
C GLY A 383 20.59 16.81 13.21
N LYS A 384 21.09 17.27 12.05
CA LYS A 384 20.81 16.64 10.75
C LYS A 384 21.52 15.29 10.62
N ARG A 385 20.80 14.27 10.17
CA ARG A 385 21.31 12.94 9.82
C ARG A 385 20.65 12.43 8.54
N ASP A 386 21.16 11.33 7.99
CA ASP A 386 20.46 10.56 6.95
C ASP A 386 19.25 9.85 7.59
N SER A 387 18.16 10.60 7.79
CA SER A 387 16.96 10.14 8.50
C SER A 387 15.91 9.55 7.57
N ARG A 388 15.95 9.96 6.30
CA ARG A 388 15.03 9.59 5.21
C ARG A 388 13.59 9.55 5.67
N HIS A 389 13.20 10.51 6.51
CA HIS A 389 11.82 10.63 6.96
C HIS A 389 10.91 10.77 5.75
N ARG A 390 9.72 10.19 5.84
CA ARG A 390 8.84 10.04 4.70
C ARG A 390 7.44 10.53 5.00
N ILE A 391 6.85 11.16 3.99
CA ILE A 391 5.46 11.58 3.99
C ILE A 391 4.75 10.72 2.95
N GLU A 392 3.63 10.14 3.36
CA GLU A 392 2.82 9.25 2.54
C GLU A 392 1.67 10.05 1.89
N HIS A 393 1.36 9.71 0.64
CA HIS A 393 0.29 10.25 -0.19
C HIS A 393 0.58 11.61 -0.81
N ILE A 394 0.60 12.69 -0.01
CA ILE A 394 0.89 14.06 -0.48
C ILE A 394 -0.02 14.41 -1.68
N GLU A 395 -1.33 14.21 -1.50
CA GLU A 395 -2.28 14.45 -2.58
C GLU A 395 -2.39 15.94 -2.92
N VAL A 396 -2.19 16.82 -1.94
CA VAL A 396 -2.01 18.26 -2.16
C VAL A 396 -0.79 18.74 -1.37
N VAL A 397 0.10 19.48 -2.03
CA VAL A 397 1.23 20.15 -1.37
C VAL A 397 1.13 21.66 -1.57
N HIS A 398 1.52 22.44 -0.56
CA HIS A 398 1.57 23.89 -0.72
C HIS A 398 2.85 24.30 -1.47
N PRO A 399 2.82 25.30 -2.38
CA PRO A 399 4.00 25.71 -3.15
C PRO A 399 5.23 26.04 -2.29
N ASP A 400 5.04 26.76 -1.18
CA ASP A 400 6.12 27.13 -0.25
C ASP A 400 6.81 25.94 0.43
N ASP A 401 6.18 24.75 0.43
CA ASP A 401 6.70 23.56 1.08
C ASP A 401 7.45 22.63 0.12
N ILE A 402 7.42 22.88 -1.19
CA ILE A 402 7.99 22.00 -2.22
C ILE A 402 9.52 21.85 -2.07
N SER A 403 10.25 22.96 -1.88
CA SER A 403 11.73 22.90 -1.79
C SER A 403 12.21 22.20 -0.51
N ARG A 404 11.40 22.23 0.55
CA ARG A 404 11.71 21.60 1.85
C ARG A 404 11.95 20.10 1.70
N PHE A 405 11.28 19.42 0.75
CA PHE A 405 11.49 17.99 0.51
C PHE A 405 12.93 17.66 0.14
N GLY A 406 13.51 18.37 -0.84
CA GLY A 406 14.90 18.15 -1.24
C GLY A 406 15.90 18.69 -0.22
N GLU A 407 15.65 19.85 0.37
CA GLU A 407 16.53 20.48 1.36
C GLU A 407 16.72 19.61 2.62
N MET A 408 15.64 18.95 3.06
CA MET A 408 15.61 18.12 4.27
C MET A 408 15.77 16.62 3.99
N GLY A 409 15.85 16.21 2.72
CA GLY A 409 15.97 14.79 2.35
C GLY A 409 14.72 13.96 2.66
N ILE A 410 13.54 14.57 2.53
CA ILE A 410 12.25 13.90 2.75
C ILE A 410 11.91 13.04 1.55
N ILE A 411 11.47 11.82 1.84
CA ILE A 411 10.90 10.92 0.85
C ILE A 411 9.42 11.24 0.67
N ALA A 412 9.00 11.44 -0.58
CA ALA A 412 7.61 11.58 -0.97
C ALA A 412 7.09 10.24 -1.51
N SER A 413 6.46 9.46 -0.64
CA SER A 413 5.90 8.14 -0.95
C SER A 413 4.49 8.31 -1.53
N MET A 414 4.33 8.11 -2.84
CA MET A 414 3.12 8.54 -3.58
C MET A 414 2.49 7.40 -4.37
N GLN A 415 1.18 7.46 -4.59
CA GLN A 415 0.42 6.38 -5.22
C GLN A 415 -0.08 6.76 -6.62
N PRO A 416 0.50 6.22 -7.71
CA PRO A 416 0.00 6.43 -9.06
C PRO A 416 -1.47 6.04 -9.31
N PRO A 417 -2.09 5.11 -8.56
CA PRO A 417 -3.52 4.82 -8.70
C PRO A 417 -4.47 5.91 -8.18
N HIS A 418 -4.02 6.79 -7.28
CA HIS A 418 -4.90 7.73 -6.56
C HIS A 418 -5.37 8.96 -7.37
N PRO A 419 -4.58 9.56 -8.29
CA PRO A 419 -5.01 10.77 -8.97
C PRO A 419 -6.30 10.55 -9.78
N PRO A 420 -7.31 11.44 -9.67
CA PRO A 420 -8.48 11.41 -10.53
C PRO A 420 -8.10 11.40 -12.01
N GLY A 421 -8.73 10.52 -12.78
CA GLY A 421 -8.42 10.27 -14.20
C GLY A 421 -7.38 9.18 -14.44
N ALA A 422 -6.70 8.68 -13.40
CA ALA A 422 -5.86 7.48 -13.48
C ALA A 422 -6.69 6.22 -13.25
N MET A 423 -6.33 5.11 -13.90
CA MET A 423 -6.90 3.77 -13.66
C MET A 423 -8.44 3.68 -13.67
N GLY A 424 -9.12 4.58 -14.39
CA GLY A 424 -10.59 4.62 -14.48
C GLY A 424 -11.28 5.40 -13.35
N LEU A 425 -10.53 6.00 -12.42
CA LEU A 425 -11.08 6.86 -11.38
C LEU A 425 -11.66 8.15 -12.01
N PRO A 426 -12.92 8.52 -11.73
CA PRO A 426 -13.53 9.73 -12.28
C PRO A 426 -12.81 10.99 -11.78
N LEU A 427 -12.90 12.09 -12.54
CA LEU A 427 -12.32 13.36 -12.11
C LEU A 427 -13.03 13.95 -10.88
N GLU A 428 -14.35 13.84 -10.87
CA GLU A 428 -15.19 14.36 -9.80
C GLU A 428 -15.53 13.28 -8.77
N PRO A 429 -15.69 13.64 -7.48
CA PRO A 429 -15.73 15.02 -6.95
C PRO A 429 -14.36 15.62 -6.59
N THR A 430 -13.28 14.85 -6.69
CA THR A 430 -11.97 15.19 -6.11
C THR A 430 -11.37 16.46 -6.72
N VAL A 431 -11.43 16.67 -8.05
CA VAL A 431 -10.88 17.90 -8.66
C VAL A 431 -11.63 19.17 -8.22
N SER A 432 -12.95 19.09 -7.98
CA SER A 432 -13.75 20.18 -7.43
C SER A 432 -13.49 20.43 -5.94
N MET A 433 -13.17 19.40 -5.18
CA MET A 433 -12.74 19.54 -3.76
C MET A 433 -11.41 20.29 -3.65
N ILE A 434 -10.42 19.89 -4.45
CA ILE A 434 -9.08 20.51 -4.48
C ILE A 434 -9.17 21.97 -4.96
N GLY A 435 -9.93 22.20 -6.03
CA GLY A 435 -10.08 23.51 -6.66
C GLY A 435 -8.96 23.85 -7.63
N ARG A 436 -9.31 24.57 -8.70
CA ARG A 436 -8.44 24.82 -9.85
C ARG A 436 -7.10 25.48 -9.52
N GLU A 437 -7.06 26.32 -8.49
CA GLU A 437 -5.84 27.00 -8.05
C GLU A 437 -4.79 26.03 -7.47
N ARG A 438 -5.23 24.88 -6.94
CA ARG A 438 -4.35 23.86 -6.34
C ARG A 438 -4.02 22.70 -7.27
N TRP A 439 -4.66 22.59 -8.44
CA TRP A 439 -4.37 21.53 -9.43
C TRP A 439 -2.89 21.39 -9.80
N PRO A 440 -2.10 22.49 -9.96
CA PRO A 440 -0.66 22.37 -10.24
C PRO A 440 0.16 21.64 -9.15
N TYR A 441 -0.39 21.56 -7.94
CA TYR A 441 0.27 21.02 -6.75
C TYR A 441 -0.40 19.75 -6.24
N ALA A 442 -1.35 19.19 -7.01
CA ALA A 442 -2.06 17.97 -6.64
C ALA A 442 -1.39 16.72 -7.22
N TYR A 443 -1.08 15.74 -6.36
CA TYR A 443 -0.35 14.52 -6.68
C TYR A 443 0.92 14.83 -7.50
N ALA A 444 1.66 15.86 -7.08
CA ALA A 444 2.66 16.56 -7.89
C ALA A 444 4.05 15.92 -7.83
N TRP A 445 4.14 14.60 -8.09
CA TRP A 445 5.38 13.84 -7.93
C TRP A 445 6.52 14.30 -8.85
N ARG A 446 6.25 14.81 -10.06
CA ARG A 446 7.28 15.41 -10.93
C ARG A 446 7.82 16.69 -10.32
N THR A 447 6.94 17.53 -9.82
CA THR A 447 7.33 18.78 -9.16
C THR A 447 8.21 18.50 -7.94
N LEU A 448 7.82 17.54 -7.09
CA LEU A 448 8.60 17.15 -5.91
C LEU A 448 9.95 16.53 -6.30
N LYS A 449 9.98 15.65 -7.31
CA LYS A 449 11.24 15.08 -7.81
C LYS A 449 12.20 16.15 -8.31
N ASN A 450 11.69 17.11 -9.08
CA ASN A 450 12.50 18.22 -9.60
C ASN A 450 13.02 19.13 -8.48
N ALA A 451 12.35 19.15 -7.32
CA ALA A 451 12.82 19.83 -6.11
C ALA A 451 13.83 19.01 -5.29
N GLY A 452 14.19 17.80 -5.74
CA GLY A 452 15.18 16.94 -5.09
C GLY A 452 14.60 15.85 -4.18
N ALA A 453 13.28 15.66 -4.16
CA ALA A 453 12.65 14.59 -3.40
C ALA A 453 12.87 13.21 -4.04
N HIS A 454 13.06 12.20 -3.21
CA HIS A 454 12.98 10.78 -3.62
C HIS A 454 11.52 10.34 -3.69
N ILE A 455 11.13 9.68 -4.79
CA ILE A 455 9.73 9.32 -5.09
C ILE A 455 9.59 7.80 -5.26
N PRO A 456 9.46 7.03 -4.17
CA PRO A 456 9.00 5.64 -4.27
C PRO A 456 7.49 5.61 -4.55
N PHE A 457 7.08 4.77 -5.51
CA PHE A 457 5.67 4.55 -5.83
C PHE A 457 5.08 3.36 -5.08
N ALA A 458 3.78 3.42 -4.84
CA ALA A 458 3.04 2.40 -4.11
C ALA A 458 1.59 2.30 -4.60
N SER A 459 0.91 1.21 -4.23
CA SER A 459 -0.52 1.04 -4.50
C SER A 459 -1.43 1.41 -3.34
N ASP A 460 -0.94 1.36 -2.10
CA ASP A 460 -1.78 1.40 -0.89
C ASP A 460 -2.78 0.22 -0.83
N TRP A 461 -2.40 -0.93 -1.39
CA TRP A 461 -3.25 -2.14 -1.40
C TRP A 461 -3.66 -2.54 0.04
N PRO A 462 -4.95 -2.83 0.31
CA PRO A 462 -6.02 -3.12 -0.65
C PRO A 462 -6.88 -1.93 -1.09
N VAL A 463 -6.53 -0.68 -0.74
CA VAL A 463 -7.31 0.51 -1.14
C VAL A 463 -7.38 0.63 -2.67
N SER A 464 -6.23 0.48 -3.35
CA SER A 464 -6.18 0.37 -4.81
C SER A 464 -5.64 -0.99 -5.26
N PRO A 465 -5.85 -1.39 -6.53
CA PRO A 465 -5.24 -2.59 -7.09
C PRO A 465 -3.71 -2.57 -6.96
N ILE A 466 -3.13 -3.70 -6.54
CA ILE A 466 -1.68 -3.81 -6.23
C ILE A 466 -0.77 -3.79 -7.47
N ASP A 467 -1.32 -3.98 -8.67
CA ASP A 467 -0.52 -4.26 -9.87
C ASP A 467 0.40 -3.08 -10.26
N PRO A 468 1.73 -3.23 -10.15
CA PRO A 468 2.66 -2.13 -10.40
C PRO A 468 2.70 -1.74 -11.88
N LEU A 469 2.30 -2.61 -12.82
CA LEU A 469 2.27 -2.28 -14.25
C LEU A 469 1.11 -1.34 -14.58
N HIS A 470 -0.02 -1.45 -13.87
CA HIS A 470 -1.06 -0.43 -13.90
C HIS A 470 -0.57 0.90 -13.33
N GLY A 471 0.17 0.86 -12.21
CA GLY A 471 0.77 2.05 -11.60
C GLY A 471 1.79 2.73 -12.51
N ILE A 472 2.67 1.96 -13.17
CA ILE A 472 3.63 2.47 -14.16
C ILE A 472 2.89 3.11 -15.32
N GLN A 473 1.88 2.42 -15.88
CA GLN A 473 1.04 3.00 -16.95
C GLN A 473 0.42 4.33 -16.51
N ALA A 474 -0.17 4.38 -15.32
CA ALA A 474 -0.77 5.61 -14.78
C ALA A 474 0.26 6.74 -14.65
N ALA A 475 1.48 6.44 -14.19
CA ALA A 475 2.54 7.44 -14.03
C ALA A 475 3.05 7.98 -15.37
N VAL A 476 3.20 7.13 -16.39
CA VAL A 476 3.72 7.54 -17.71
C VAL A 476 2.66 8.14 -18.64
N THR A 477 1.38 7.81 -18.42
CA THR A 477 0.26 8.32 -19.24
C THR A 477 -0.55 9.41 -18.55
N ARG A 478 -0.06 9.91 -17.40
CA ARG A 478 -0.73 10.95 -16.63
C ARG A 478 -1.05 12.17 -17.49
N LYS A 479 -2.34 12.52 -17.55
CA LYS A 479 -2.83 13.70 -18.26
C LYS A 479 -2.88 14.91 -17.32
N LYS A 480 -2.68 16.09 -17.89
CA LYS A 480 -2.94 17.36 -17.21
C LYS A 480 -4.45 17.56 -17.06
N TRP A 481 -4.89 18.10 -15.93
CA TRP A 481 -6.31 18.43 -15.72
C TRP A 481 -6.71 19.72 -16.44
N ALA A 482 -5.82 20.72 -16.48
CA ALA A 482 -5.88 21.87 -17.37
C ALA A 482 -4.62 22.00 -18.22
N GLU A 483 -4.75 22.64 -19.40
CA GLU A 483 -3.64 22.81 -20.35
C GLU A 483 -2.44 23.57 -19.75
N SER A 484 -2.74 24.50 -18.83
CA SER A 484 -1.80 25.33 -18.07
C SER A 484 -1.07 24.60 -16.93
N ASP A 485 -1.54 23.43 -16.52
CA ASP A 485 -0.95 22.72 -15.38
C ASP A 485 0.43 22.15 -15.76
N PRO A 486 1.32 21.94 -14.79
CA PRO A 486 2.56 21.22 -15.02
C PRO A 486 2.28 19.78 -15.50
N ASP A 487 3.13 19.27 -16.39
CA ASP A 487 3.11 17.86 -16.74
C ASP A 487 3.72 17.05 -15.59
N GLN A 488 2.87 16.28 -14.93
CA GLN A 488 3.28 15.43 -13.82
C GLN A 488 3.74 14.04 -14.28
N SER A 489 3.75 13.71 -15.58
CA SER A 489 4.13 12.37 -16.03
C SER A 489 5.60 12.01 -15.73
N PHE A 490 5.83 10.71 -15.47
CA PHE A 490 7.16 10.12 -15.41
C PHE A 490 7.57 9.52 -16.76
N SER A 491 8.87 9.49 -17.05
CA SER A 491 9.35 8.58 -18.10
C SER A 491 9.25 7.12 -17.61
N LEU A 492 9.29 6.17 -18.54
CA LEU A 492 9.22 4.75 -18.20
C LEU A 492 10.33 4.32 -17.23
N GLU A 493 11.56 4.77 -17.45
CA GLU A 493 12.70 4.46 -16.58
C GLU A 493 12.49 5.00 -15.16
N GLU A 494 11.97 6.22 -15.03
CA GLU A 494 11.68 6.80 -13.72
C GLU A 494 10.53 6.10 -13.00
N ALA A 495 9.50 5.65 -13.72
CA ALA A 495 8.41 4.88 -13.15
C ALA A 495 8.88 3.48 -12.68
N ILE A 496 9.78 2.83 -13.42
CA ILE A 496 10.41 1.57 -12.97
C ILE A 496 11.29 1.81 -11.75
N ALA A 497 12.12 2.87 -11.76
CA ALA A 497 12.97 3.24 -10.61
C ALA A 497 12.13 3.51 -9.35
N ALA A 498 10.99 4.20 -9.49
CA ALA A 498 10.05 4.48 -8.40
C ALA A 498 9.48 3.20 -7.76
N TYR A 499 9.31 2.13 -8.53
CA TYR A 499 8.92 0.80 -8.03
C TYR A 499 10.12 -0.13 -7.74
N THR A 500 11.37 0.34 -7.80
CA THR A 500 12.57 -0.50 -7.58
C THR A 500 13.63 0.20 -6.73
N SER A 501 14.52 0.96 -7.33
CA SER A 501 15.68 1.59 -6.68
C SER A 501 15.28 2.67 -5.67
N GLU A 502 14.23 3.45 -5.94
CA GLU A 502 13.71 4.45 -4.99
C GLU A 502 13.12 3.78 -3.74
N GLY A 503 12.45 2.63 -3.92
CA GLY A 503 11.96 1.81 -2.81
C GLY A 503 13.10 1.28 -1.95
N ALA A 504 14.16 0.76 -2.58
CA ALA A 504 15.37 0.31 -1.87
C ALA A 504 16.08 1.45 -1.13
N TYR A 505 16.11 2.66 -1.70
CA TYR A 505 16.60 3.85 -1.01
C TYR A 505 15.75 4.19 0.21
N ALA A 506 14.42 4.08 0.13
CA ALA A 506 13.52 4.40 1.23
C ALA A 506 13.74 3.55 2.49
N GLU A 507 14.20 2.31 2.32
CA GLU A 507 14.46 1.37 3.42
C GLU A 507 15.95 1.22 3.78
N PHE A 508 16.82 2.09 3.27
CA PHE A 508 18.29 2.04 3.49
C PHE A 508 18.95 0.76 2.95
N LYS A 509 18.48 0.23 1.80
CA LYS A 509 18.97 -0.99 1.15
C LYS A 509 19.43 -0.79 -0.31
N GLU A 510 19.58 0.45 -0.76
CA GLU A 510 20.06 0.77 -2.12
C GLU A 510 21.45 0.20 -2.43
N GLY A 511 22.25 -0.09 -1.40
CA GLY A 511 23.57 -0.73 -1.54
C GLY A 511 23.53 -2.24 -1.78
N CYS A 512 22.36 -2.88 -1.74
CA CYS A 512 22.26 -4.34 -1.90
C CYS A 512 21.03 -4.84 -2.68
N LYS A 513 20.05 -3.99 -3.01
CA LYS A 513 18.93 -4.32 -3.91
C LYS A 513 18.38 -3.08 -4.62
N GLY A 514 17.32 -3.27 -5.42
CA GLY A 514 16.67 -2.22 -6.21
C GLY A 514 17.33 -1.97 -7.57
N MET A 515 18.44 -2.66 -7.85
CA MET A 515 19.16 -2.65 -9.13
C MET A 515 19.65 -4.06 -9.46
N ILE A 516 19.79 -4.37 -10.75
CA ILE A 516 20.45 -5.58 -11.23
C ILE A 516 21.95 -5.27 -11.35
N ARG A 517 22.67 -5.45 -10.25
CA ARG A 517 24.09 -5.15 -10.14
C ARG A 517 24.86 -6.30 -9.50
N LYS A 518 26.09 -6.54 -9.95
CA LYS A 518 26.96 -7.56 -9.33
C LYS A 518 27.09 -7.33 -7.81
N GLY A 519 26.89 -8.40 -7.04
CA GLY A 519 26.92 -8.38 -5.58
C GLY A 519 25.58 -8.09 -4.92
N TYR A 520 24.59 -7.57 -5.65
CA TYR A 520 23.26 -7.29 -5.12
C TYR A 520 22.48 -8.59 -4.95
N PHE A 521 21.41 -8.55 -4.15
CA PHE A 521 20.46 -9.65 -4.05
C PHE A 521 19.86 -9.96 -5.41
N ALA A 522 19.67 -11.25 -5.70
CA ALA A 522 18.97 -11.70 -6.89
C ALA A 522 17.45 -11.59 -6.69
N ASP A 523 17.00 -10.34 -6.59
CA ASP A 523 15.61 -9.94 -6.52
C ASP A 523 15.21 -9.42 -7.91
N LEU A 524 14.50 -10.24 -8.71
CA LEU A 524 14.30 -10.03 -10.15
C LEU A 524 12.84 -10.29 -10.54
N THR A 525 12.34 -9.51 -11.50
CA THR A 525 11.05 -9.74 -12.14
C THR A 525 11.23 -9.80 -13.64
N LEU A 526 10.95 -10.97 -14.22
CA LEU A 526 10.87 -11.20 -15.66
C LEU A 526 9.41 -11.01 -16.08
N LEU A 527 9.17 -10.07 -16.98
CA LEU A 527 7.86 -9.83 -17.59
C LEU A 527 7.60 -10.83 -18.72
N ASP A 528 6.34 -11.03 -19.09
CA ASP A 528 5.93 -11.91 -20.20
C ASP A 528 6.15 -11.30 -21.58
N SER A 529 6.58 -10.06 -21.64
CA SER A 529 6.77 -9.27 -22.86
C SER A 529 7.79 -8.15 -22.64
N SER A 530 8.17 -7.46 -23.74
CA SER A 530 9.06 -6.30 -23.68
C SER A 530 8.27 -5.05 -23.31
N ILE A 531 8.54 -4.47 -22.14
CA ILE A 531 7.84 -3.25 -21.69
C ILE A 531 8.11 -2.04 -22.57
N GLU A 532 9.28 -1.98 -23.20
CA GLU A 532 9.68 -0.86 -24.08
C GLU A 532 9.10 -0.97 -25.49
N ASP A 533 8.66 -2.15 -25.90
CA ASP A 533 8.04 -2.35 -27.22
C ASP A 533 6.52 -2.16 -27.15
N GLN A 534 5.97 -2.06 -25.94
CA GLN A 534 4.56 -1.88 -25.69
C GLN A 534 4.19 -0.40 -25.78
N ALA A 535 3.00 -0.10 -26.33
CA ALA A 535 2.45 1.25 -26.25
C ALA A 535 2.24 1.63 -24.78
N MET A 536 2.53 2.89 -24.41
CA MET A 536 2.51 3.36 -23.01
C MET A 536 1.15 3.17 -22.34
N ASP A 537 0.05 3.24 -23.11
CA ASP A 537 -1.33 3.04 -22.67
C ASP A 537 -1.77 1.57 -22.62
N ARG A 538 -0.85 0.64 -22.90
CA ARG A 538 -1.05 -0.81 -22.84
C ARG A 538 -0.01 -1.54 -21.98
N ILE A 539 0.80 -0.82 -21.20
CA ILE A 539 1.75 -1.42 -20.23
C ILE A 539 1.00 -2.26 -19.19
N ALA A 540 -0.20 -1.84 -18.80
CA ALA A 540 -1.10 -2.52 -17.87
C ALA A 540 -1.55 -3.92 -18.32
N GLU A 541 -1.29 -4.32 -19.57
CA GLU A 541 -1.61 -5.66 -20.08
C GLU A 541 -0.49 -6.68 -19.83
N ILE A 542 0.72 -6.21 -19.58
CA ILE A 542 1.90 -7.03 -19.30
C ILE A 542 1.72 -7.75 -17.96
N ARG A 543 2.25 -8.97 -17.83
CA ARG A 543 2.24 -9.69 -16.55
C ARG A 543 3.63 -10.18 -16.18
N PRO A 544 3.94 -10.33 -14.87
CA PRO A 544 5.11 -11.09 -14.44
C PRO A 544 5.02 -12.53 -14.96
N ALA A 545 6.09 -13.00 -15.60
CA ALA A 545 6.24 -14.39 -16.04
C ALA A 545 7.02 -15.21 -15.00
N VAL A 546 8.07 -14.63 -14.43
CA VAL A 546 8.89 -15.23 -13.37
C VAL A 546 9.28 -14.16 -12.36
N VAL A 547 9.19 -14.49 -11.08
CA VAL A 547 9.62 -13.61 -9.99
C VAL A 547 10.59 -14.37 -9.12
N VAL A 548 11.70 -13.71 -8.79
CA VAL A 548 12.82 -14.28 -8.05
C VAL A 548 13.08 -13.39 -6.85
N CYS A 549 13.06 -13.95 -5.64
CA CYS A 549 13.50 -13.26 -4.42
C CYS A 549 14.64 -14.06 -3.78
N ALA A 550 15.75 -13.39 -3.46
CA ALA A 550 16.96 -14.01 -2.93
C ALA A 550 17.43 -15.21 -3.78
N GLY A 551 17.34 -15.10 -5.11
CA GLY A 551 17.73 -16.15 -6.06
C GLY A 551 16.79 -17.36 -6.12
N ARG A 552 15.67 -17.34 -5.39
CA ARG A 552 14.63 -18.38 -5.43
C ARG A 552 13.47 -17.91 -6.28
N VAL A 553 12.99 -18.75 -7.21
CA VAL A 553 11.74 -18.49 -7.93
C VAL A 553 10.57 -18.56 -6.94
N THR A 554 9.90 -17.42 -6.72
CA THR A 554 8.74 -17.28 -5.83
C THR A 554 7.42 -17.30 -6.59
N TYR A 555 7.46 -17.00 -7.89
CA TYR A 555 6.32 -17.15 -8.79
C TYR A 555 6.77 -17.50 -10.21
N GLN A 556 5.98 -18.33 -10.89
CA GLN A 556 6.11 -18.64 -12.30
C GLN A 556 4.71 -18.89 -12.89
N ALA A 557 4.39 -18.22 -14.00
CA ALA A 557 3.05 -18.20 -14.63
C ALA A 557 2.62 -19.52 -15.30
#